data_AF-N9PR54-F1
#
_entry.id   AF-N9PR54-F1
#
_cell.length_a   1.000
_cell.length_b   1.000
_cell.length_c   1.000
_cell.angle_alpha   90.00
_cell.angle_beta   90.00
_cell.angle_gamma   90.00
#
_symmetry.space_group_name_H-M   'P 1'
#
loop_
_entity.id
_entity.type
_entity.pdbx_description
1 polymer ?
#
loop_
_entity_poly.entity_id
_entity_poly.type
_entity_poly.pdbx_seq_one_letter_code
_entity_poly.pdbx_strand_id
1 'polypeptide(L)'
;MNTHVKAVKQAPYAAPRQRLWTAIRKSAAEFTAKAVCEEAKMKYASAHDYIKSLELAGFIQETRREQVEGRSKAIQTIFYKLINDVGYTAPMVRKNGEIVQEMSAHQAIWNTLRITGHAFTADEIAKVSSTDTLEVKSGSASLFLKALLDAGYVRITKQSTYRKNGQAKYQLKPNMNTGVKPPSIRRAVQVFDYNLNKIMFQDTPILEEERKYGLSKDEELKNE
;
A
#
# COMPACT_ATOMS: atom_id res chain seq x y z
N MET A 1 -33.13 -18.01 -2.48
CA MET A 1 -33.14 -17.02 -3.58
C MET A 1 -31.76 -16.37 -3.63
N ASN A 2 -30.94 -16.71 -4.62
CA ASN A 2 -29.60 -16.15 -4.77
C ASN A 2 -29.69 -14.77 -5.43
N THR A 3 -29.51 -13.72 -4.63
CA THR A 3 -29.42 -12.35 -5.13
C THR A 3 -28.05 -12.17 -5.78
N HIS A 4 -28.00 -12.21 -7.11
CA HIS A 4 -26.80 -11.85 -7.85
C HIS A 4 -26.49 -10.36 -7.64
N VAL A 5 -25.46 -10.07 -6.85
CA VAL A 5 -24.89 -8.71 -6.77
C VAL A 5 -24.21 -8.43 -8.11
N LYS A 6 -24.78 -7.50 -8.90
CA LYS A 6 -24.16 -7.00 -10.13
C LYS A 6 -22.79 -6.41 -9.79
N ALA A 7 -21.74 -6.92 -10.43
CA ALA A 7 -20.41 -6.35 -10.34
C ALA A 7 -20.45 -4.92 -10.90
N VAL A 8 -20.39 -3.93 -10.02
CA VAL A 8 -20.21 -2.53 -10.41
C VAL A 8 -18.81 -2.39 -10.96
N LYS A 9 -18.66 -1.99 -12.23
CA LYS A 9 -17.38 -1.54 -12.80
C LYS A 9 -16.90 -0.32 -12.00
N GLN A 10 -16.17 -0.54 -10.91
CA GLN A 10 -15.47 0.53 -10.21
C GLN A 10 -14.19 0.85 -10.98
N ALA A 11 -13.88 2.14 -11.11
CA ALA A 11 -12.58 2.58 -11.63
C ALA A 11 -11.46 1.93 -10.81
N PRO A 12 -10.32 1.58 -11.42
CA PRO A 12 -9.22 0.94 -10.71
C PRO A 12 -8.83 1.79 -9.50
N TYR A 13 -8.81 1.17 -8.31
CA TYR A 13 -8.49 1.88 -7.07
C TYR A 13 -7.07 2.45 -7.15
N ALA A 14 -6.99 3.77 -7.27
CA ALA A 14 -5.76 4.52 -7.06
C ALA A 14 -5.69 4.98 -5.61
N ALA A 15 -4.64 4.55 -4.90
CA ALA A 15 -4.39 4.95 -3.53
C ALA A 15 -4.37 6.49 -3.40
N PRO A 16 -4.78 7.08 -2.26
CA PRO A 16 -4.88 8.53 -2.13
C PRO A 16 -3.60 9.27 -2.56
N ARG A 17 -2.43 8.85 -2.09
CA ARG A 17 -1.14 9.45 -2.47
C ARG A 17 -0.86 9.38 -3.97
N GLN A 18 -1.27 8.27 -4.61
CA GLN A 18 -1.15 8.11 -6.06
C GLN A 18 -1.96 9.16 -6.81
N ARG A 19 -3.19 9.45 -6.36
CA ARG A 19 -4.01 10.50 -6.98
C ARG A 19 -3.39 11.88 -6.82
N LEU A 20 -2.83 12.18 -5.64
CA LEU A 20 -2.16 13.46 -5.40
C LEU A 20 -0.92 13.63 -6.29
N TRP A 21 -0.11 12.57 -6.40
CA TRP A 21 1.08 12.58 -7.25
C TRP A 21 0.72 12.81 -8.72
N THR A 22 -0.32 12.14 -9.23
CA THR A 22 -0.82 12.38 -10.59
C THR A 22 -1.25 13.84 -10.79
N ALA A 23 -1.93 14.44 -9.80
CA ALA A 23 -2.33 15.85 -9.86
C ALA A 23 -1.12 16.81 -9.85
N ILE A 24 -0.11 16.52 -9.02
CA ILE A 24 1.16 17.28 -8.97
C ILE A 24 1.86 17.23 -10.33
N ARG A 25 1.98 16.04 -10.94
CA ARG A 25 2.63 15.87 -12.26
C ARG A 25 1.88 16.61 -13.37
N LYS A 26 0.56 16.67 -13.32
CA LYS A 26 -0.26 17.43 -14.27
C LYS A 26 0.02 18.94 -14.18
N SER A 27 0.31 19.43 -12.98
CA SER A 27 0.64 20.85 -12.71
C SER A 27 2.11 21.03 -12.33
N ALA A 28 3.02 20.32 -13.00
CA ALA A 28 4.43 20.24 -12.61
C ALA A 28 5.16 21.59 -12.56
N ALA A 29 4.77 22.53 -13.43
CA ALA A 29 5.40 23.85 -13.50
C ALA A 29 5.15 24.68 -12.22
N GLU A 30 3.91 24.66 -11.73
CA GLU A 30 3.50 25.40 -10.54
C GLU A 30 2.14 24.91 -10.03
N PHE A 31 2.02 24.72 -8.71
CA PHE A 31 0.77 24.34 -8.07
C PHE A 31 0.70 24.79 -6.61
N THR A 32 -0.51 24.81 -6.05
CA THR A 32 -0.74 25.01 -4.61
C THR A 32 -1.26 23.73 -3.98
N ALA A 33 -1.04 23.55 -2.68
CA ALA A 33 -1.54 22.38 -1.96
C ALA A 33 -3.07 22.22 -2.07
N LYS A 34 -3.81 23.35 -2.09
CA LYS A 34 -5.26 23.37 -2.25
C LYS A 34 -5.68 22.83 -3.63
N ALA A 35 -5.08 23.34 -4.70
CA ALA A 35 -5.42 22.97 -6.06
C ALA A 35 -5.21 21.46 -6.34
N VAL A 36 -4.06 20.91 -5.96
CA VAL A 36 -3.78 19.48 -6.18
C VAL A 36 -4.62 18.58 -5.27
N CYS A 37 -4.99 19.05 -4.08
CA CYS A 37 -5.85 18.32 -3.15
C CYS A 37 -7.28 18.18 -3.69
N GLU A 38 -7.83 19.24 -4.27
CA GLU A 38 -9.15 19.25 -4.91
C GLU A 38 -9.18 18.31 -6.12
N GLU A 39 -8.20 18.39 -7.01
CA GLU A 39 -8.05 17.50 -8.17
C GLU A 39 -7.92 16.02 -7.74
N ALA A 40 -7.11 15.75 -6.71
CA ALA A 40 -6.89 14.40 -6.20
C ALA A 40 -8.06 13.83 -5.37
N LYS A 41 -9.07 14.65 -5.08
CA LYS A 41 -10.19 14.31 -4.18
C LYS A 41 -9.68 13.72 -2.86
N MET A 42 -8.79 14.47 -2.19
CA MET A 42 -8.20 14.12 -0.90
C MET A 42 -8.62 15.13 0.17
N LYS A 43 -8.51 14.76 1.46
CA LYS A 43 -8.59 15.72 2.57
C LYS A 43 -7.33 16.60 2.60
N TYR A 44 -7.52 17.90 2.79
CA TYR A 44 -6.42 18.88 2.80
C TYR A 44 -5.30 18.54 3.78
N ALA A 45 -5.64 18.18 5.03
CA ALA A 45 -4.63 17.83 6.03
C ALA A 45 -3.74 16.66 5.60
N SER A 46 -4.32 15.62 4.99
CA SER A 46 -3.57 14.46 4.49
C SER A 46 -2.72 14.80 3.26
N ALA A 47 -3.24 15.64 2.36
CA ALA A 47 -2.50 16.13 1.20
C ALA A 47 -1.31 17.00 1.63
N HIS A 48 -1.55 17.92 2.57
CA HIS A 48 -0.53 18.81 3.14
C HIS A 48 0.61 18.03 3.81
N ASP A 49 0.29 17.05 4.66
CA ASP A 49 1.30 16.17 5.29
C ASP A 49 2.19 15.47 4.26
N TYR A 50 1.59 14.99 3.16
CA TYR A 50 2.33 14.33 2.10
C TYR A 50 3.15 15.31 1.25
N ILE A 51 2.60 16.47 0.88
CA ILE A 51 3.32 17.54 0.17
C ILE A 51 4.56 17.97 0.96
N LYS A 52 4.42 18.20 2.27
CA LYS A 52 5.55 18.52 3.15
C LYS A 52 6.61 17.41 3.16
N SER A 53 6.17 16.15 3.17
CA SER A 53 7.09 15.00 3.09
C SER A 53 7.83 14.95 1.74
N LEU A 54 7.15 15.29 0.64
CA LEU A 54 7.74 15.36 -0.70
C LEU A 54 8.75 16.50 -0.83
N GLU A 55 8.46 17.64 -0.23
CA GLU A 55 9.38 18.79 -0.18
C GLU A 55 10.65 18.43 0.59
N LEU A 56 10.52 17.84 1.79
CA LEU A 56 11.66 17.38 2.58
C LEU A 56 12.49 16.31 1.86
N ALA A 57 11.85 15.46 1.06
CA ALA A 57 12.51 14.44 0.25
C ALA A 57 13.09 14.98 -1.07
N GLY A 58 12.93 16.27 -1.39
CA GLY A 58 13.48 16.90 -2.59
C GLY A 58 12.73 16.56 -3.89
N PHE A 59 11.46 16.13 -3.82
CA PHE A 59 10.64 15.92 -5.02
C PHE A 59 10.02 17.22 -5.55
N ILE A 60 9.66 18.11 -4.64
CA ILE A 60 9.04 19.41 -4.95
C ILE A 60 9.78 20.51 -4.22
N GLN A 61 9.62 21.74 -4.69
CA GLN A 61 10.25 22.92 -4.10
C GLN A 61 9.26 24.06 -3.98
N GLU A 62 9.22 24.73 -2.84
CA GLU A 62 8.54 26.02 -2.70
C GLU A 62 9.19 27.09 -3.58
N THR A 63 8.38 27.78 -4.37
CA THR A 63 8.82 28.83 -5.31
C THR A 63 8.49 30.23 -4.80
N ARG A 64 7.28 30.43 -4.28
CA ARG A 64 6.84 31.71 -3.71
C ARG A 64 5.71 31.54 -2.70
N ARG A 65 5.48 32.58 -1.92
CA ARG A 65 4.31 32.72 -1.03
C ARG A 65 3.55 34.00 -1.34
N GLU A 66 2.23 33.91 -1.37
CA GLU A 66 1.34 35.06 -1.56
C GLU A 66 0.39 35.19 -0.38
N GLN A 67 0.05 36.43 -0.02
CA GLN A 67 -0.93 36.70 1.04
C GLN A 67 -2.34 36.40 0.54
N VAL A 68 -3.16 35.78 1.39
CA VAL A 68 -4.56 35.54 1.06
C VAL A 68 -5.37 36.79 1.41
N GLU A 69 -6.02 37.37 0.40
CA GLU A 69 -6.85 38.56 0.58
C GLU A 69 -7.98 38.31 1.61
N GLY A 70 -8.19 39.27 2.51
CA GLY A 70 -9.20 39.16 3.57
C GLY A 70 -8.86 38.18 4.70
N ARG A 71 -7.61 37.68 4.77
CA ARG A 71 -7.13 36.82 5.87
C ARG A 71 -5.98 37.47 6.64
N SER A 72 -5.71 36.96 7.84
CA SER A 72 -4.56 37.38 8.65
C SER A 72 -3.24 37.18 7.89
N LYS A 73 -2.24 38.05 8.13
CA LYS A 73 -0.89 37.98 7.54
C LYS A 73 -0.18 36.64 7.74
N ALA A 74 -0.63 35.84 8.72
CA ALA A 74 -0.14 34.49 8.99
C ALA A 74 -0.63 33.44 7.98
N ILE A 75 -1.69 33.72 7.22
CA ILE A 75 -2.27 32.78 6.24
C ILE A 75 -1.76 33.15 4.86
N GLN A 76 -0.81 32.34 4.37
CA GLN A 76 -0.19 32.50 3.06
C GLN A 76 -0.50 31.30 2.17
N THR A 77 -0.69 31.56 0.88
CA THR A 77 -0.71 30.53 -0.16
C THR A 77 0.72 30.23 -0.58
N ILE A 78 1.13 28.98 -0.48
CA ILE A 78 2.45 28.51 -0.88
C ILE A 78 2.35 27.87 -2.27
N PHE A 79 3.22 28.30 -3.18
CA PHE A 79 3.34 27.77 -4.53
C PHE A 79 4.54 26.85 -4.60
N TYR A 80 4.33 25.65 -5.14
CA TYR A 80 5.33 24.61 -5.30
C TYR A 80 5.55 24.31 -6.78
N LYS A 81 6.74 23.83 -7.09
CA LYS A 81 7.10 23.27 -8.40
C LYS A 81 7.61 21.84 -8.23
N LEU A 82 7.31 20.99 -9.20
CA LEU A 82 7.88 19.64 -9.26
C LEU A 82 9.30 19.73 -9.81
N ILE A 83 10.29 19.28 -9.02
CA ILE A 83 11.72 19.35 -9.39
C ILE A 83 12.32 17.97 -9.72
N ASN A 84 11.78 16.90 -9.13
CA ASN A 84 12.22 15.53 -9.41
C ASN A 84 11.00 14.64 -9.68
N ASP A 85 10.78 14.28 -10.95
CA ASP A 85 9.69 13.41 -11.37
C ASP A 85 10.16 11.95 -11.46
N VAL A 86 9.75 11.12 -10.51
CA VAL A 86 9.99 9.66 -10.50
C VAL A 86 9.01 8.85 -11.35
N GLY A 87 8.22 9.52 -12.19
CA GLY A 87 7.32 8.91 -13.15
C GLY A 87 5.93 8.63 -12.57
N TYR A 88 5.30 7.55 -13.01
CA TYR A 88 3.89 7.30 -12.71
C TYR A 88 3.63 7.00 -11.23
N THR A 89 4.45 6.17 -10.61
CA THR A 89 4.21 5.70 -9.23
C THR A 89 4.58 6.79 -8.22
N ALA A 90 3.66 7.09 -7.31
CA ALA A 90 3.91 8.08 -6.26
C ALA A 90 5.06 7.65 -5.34
N PRO A 91 6.05 8.52 -5.08
CA PRO A 91 7.16 8.19 -4.21
C PRO A 91 6.68 7.94 -2.79
N MET A 92 7.13 6.85 -2.19
CA MET A 92 6.84 6.55 -0.80
C MET A 92 7.80 7.33 0.09
N VAL A 93 7.30 8.38 0.72
CA VAL A 93 8.07 9.19 1.69
C VAL A 93 7.46 9.09 3.09
N ARG A 94 8.34 9.08 4.09
CA ARG A 94 7.99 9.26 5.50
C ARG A 94 7.81 10.74 5.82
N LYS A 95 7.20 11.03 6.98
CA LYS A 95 6.95 12.41 7.43
C LYS A 95 8.22 13.26 7.63
N ASN A 96 9.36 12.61 7.87
CA ASN A 96 10.67 13.24 8.01
C ASN A 96 11.38 13.49 6.66
N GLY A 97 10.76 13.15 5.52
CA GLY A 97 11.37 13.25 4.19
C GLY A 97 12.21 12.04 3.78
N GLU A 98 12.34 11.02 4.62
CA GLU A 98 13.04 9.79 4.26
C GLU A 98 12.26 9.05 3.16
N ILE A 99 12.95 8.75 2.05
CA ILE A 99 12.42 7.93 0.97
C ILE A 99 12.37 6.49 1.45
N VAL A 100 11.17 5.94 1.57
CA VAL A 100 10.97 4.52 1.82
C VAL A 100 11.29 3.79 0.53
N GLN A 101 12.14 2.75 0.63
CA GLN A 101 12.48 1.88 -0.49
C GLN A 101 11.25 1.53 -1.34
N GLU A 102 11.41 1.71 -2.65
CA GLU A 102 10.34 1.56 -3.65
C GLU A 102 9.71 0.16 -3.64
N MET A 103 10.47 -0.85 -3.19
CA MET A 103 10.04 -2.23 -3.10
C MET A 103 10.00 -2.70 -1.65
N SER A 104 8.81 -3.08 -1.18
CA SER A 104 8.68 -3.78 0.11
C SER A 104 9.15 -5.23 0.00
N ALA A 105 9.54 -5.83 1.12
CA ALA A 105 9.88 -7.26 1.18
C ALA A 105 8.75 -8.16 0.63
N HIS A 106 7.48 -7.84 0.94
CA HIS A 106 6.33 -8.59 0.41
C HIS A 106 6.19 -8.44 -1.12
N GLN A 107 6.46 -7.25 -1.67
CA GLN A 107 6.48 -7.03 -3.12
C GLN A 107 7.58 -7.85 -3.80
N ALA A 108 8.78 -7.89 -3.21
CA ALA A 108 9.90 -8.67 -3.74
C ALA A 108 9.60 -10.18 -3.74
N ILE A 109 9.05 -10.70 -2.63
CA ILE A 109 8.59 -12.09 -2.52
C ILE A 109 7.52 -12.39 -3.57
N TRP A 110 6.51 -11.52 -3.69
CA TRP A 110 5.41 -11.69 -4.64
C TRP A 110 5.88 -11.68 -6.10
N ASN A 111 6.79 -10.78 -6.45
CA ASN A 111 7.41 -10.74 -7.76
C ASN A 111 8.17 -12.04 -8.05
N THR A 112 8.95 -12.52 -7.07
CA THR A 112 9.71 -13.77 -7.19
C THR A 112 8.79 -14.96 -7.47
N LEU A 113 7.69 -15.10 -6.71
CA LEU A 113 6.69 -16.15 -6.92
C LEU A 113 6.06 -16.08 -8.32
N ARG A 114 5.70 -14.87 -8.78
CA ARG A 114 5.01 -14.67 -10.06
C ARG A 114 5.91 -14.88 -11.27
N ILE A 115 7.14 -14.39 -11.20
CA ILE A 115 8.10 -14.44 -12.32
C ILE A 115 8.63 -15.86 -12.48
N THR A 116 9.01 -16.51 -11.37
CA THR A 116 9.64 -17.82 -11.45
C THR A 116 8.63 -18.95 -11.55
N GLY A 117 7.47 -18.86 -10.89
CA GLY A 117 6.51 -19.96 -10.78
C GLY A 117 7.02 -21.18 -9.99
N HIS A 118 8.21 -21.11 -9.40
CA HIS A 118 8.86 -22.21 -8.69
C HIS A 118 8.35 -22.33 -7.25
N ALA A 119 8.58 -23.50 -6.65
CA ALA A 119 8.28 -23.74 -5.24
C ALA A 119 9.48 -23.42 -4.35
N PHE A 120 9.28 -22.60 -3.33
CA PHE A 120 10.34 -22.15 -2.42
C PHE A 120 10.02 -22.44 -0.96
N THR A 121 11.04 -22.70 -0.15
CA THR A 121 10.95 -22.53 1.31
C THR A 121 11.01 -21.05 1.69
N ALA A 122 10.66 -20.73 2.94
CA ALA A 122 10.80 -19.36 3.45
C ALA A 122 12.24 -18.85 3.39
N ASP A 123 13.24 -19.69 3.68
CA ASP A 123 14.66 -19.33 3.61
C ASP A 123 15.13 -19.13 2.16
N GLU A 124 14.70 -20.02 1.25
CA GLU A 124 15.07 -19.92 -0.16
C GLU A 124 14.51 -18.64 -0.78
N ILE A 125 13.22 -18.35 -0.58
CA ILE A 125 12.61 -17.17 -1.19
C ILE A 125 13.16 -15.88 -0.57
N ALA A 126 13.46 -15.87 0.73
CA ALA A 126 14.07 -14.71 1.38
C ALA A 126 15.40 -14.34 0.72
N LYS A 127 16.24 -15.33 0.40
CA LYS A 127 17.51 -15.09 -0.29
C LYS A 127 17.31 -14.62 -1.73
N VAL A 128 16.43 -15.28 -2.49
CA VAL A 128 16.20 -14.96 -3.91
C VAL A 128 15.52 -13.60 -4.09
N SER A 129 14.65 -13.21 -3.15
CA SER A 129 13.95 -11.93 -3.19
C SER A 129 14.74 -10.76 -2.60
N SER A 130 15.89 -11.01 -1.98
CA SER A 130 16.74 -9.94 -1.45
C SER A 130 17.56 -9.30 -2.58
N THR A 131 17.84 -8.01 -2.44
CA THR A 131 18.71 -7.22 -3.34
C THR A 131 19.76 -6.48 -2.52
N ASP A 132 20.73 -5.84 -3.17
CA ASP A 132 21.78 -5.06 -2.49
C ASP A 132 21.22 -3.94 -1.60
N THR A 133 20.00 -3.47 -1.90
CA THR A 133 19.33 -2.44 -1.13
C THR A 133 18.27 -3.01 -0.20
N LEU A 134 17.60 -4.11 -0.54
CA LEU A 134 16.49 -4.67 0.24
C LEU A 134 16.83 -6.07 0.78
N GLU A 135 17.02 -6.18 2.09
CA GLU A 135 17.12 -7.48 2.77
C GLU A 135 15.73 -8.03 3.14
N VAL A 136 15.41 -9.23 2.65
CA VAL A 136 14.20 -9.96 3.04
C VAL A 136 14.53 -10.96 4.13
N LYS A 137 14.00 -10.74 5.34
CA LYS A 137 14.18 -11.66 6.47
C LYS A 137 13.33 -12.93 6.29
N SER A 138 13.91 -14.09 6.58
CA SER A 138 13.20 -15.38 6.51
C SER A 138 11.92 -15.42 7.36
N GLY A 139 11.95 -14.88 8.58
CA GLY A 139 10.76 -14.80 9.43
C GLY A 139 9.60 -14.02 8.79
N SER A 140 9.91 -12.90 8.13
CA SER A 140 8.92 -12.10 7.39
C SER A 140 8.39 -12.86 6.16
N ALA A 141 9.28 -13.55 5.44
CA ALA A 141 8.88 -14.40 4.32
C ALA A 141 7.96 -15.54 4.76
N SER A 142 8.26 -16.20 5.87
CA SER A 142 7.44 -17.26 6.45
C SER A 142 6.04 -16.77 6.83
N LEU A 143 5.94 -15.63 7.50
CA LEU A 143 4.65 -15.04 7.87
C LEU A 143 3.82 -14.69 6.63
N PHE A 144 4.45 -14.10 5.61
CA PHE A 144 3.79 -13.73 4.37
C PHE A 144 3.31 -14.96 3.58
N LEU A 145 4.16 -15.98 3.42
CA LEU A 145 3.80 -17.23 2.75
C LEU A 145 2.68 -17.98 3.46
N LYS A 146 2.67 -17.97 4.80
CA LYS A 146 1.58 -18.55 5.59
C LYS A 146 0.26 -17.82 5.33
N ALA A 147 0.25 -16.49 5.39
CA ALA A 147 -0.95 -15.71 5.09
C ALA A 147 -1.45 -15.93 3.65
N LEU A 148 -0.55 -16.08 2.67
CA LEU A 148 -0.90 -16.42 1.30
C LEU A 148 -1.48 -17.84 1.17
N LEU A 149 -1.00 -18.79 1.98
CA LEU A 149 -1.54 -20.15 2.03
C LEU A 149 -2.96 -20.14 2.59
N ASP A 150 -3.15 -19.46 3.72
CA ASP A 150 -4.44 -19.33 4.40
C ASP A 150 -5.48 -18.64 3.50
N ALA A 151 -5.05 -17.65 2.70
CA ALA A 151 -5.87 -16.99 1.69
C ALA A 151 -5.97 -17.73 0.34
N GLY A 152 -5.37 -18.92 0.22
CA GLY A 152 -5.52 -19.81 -0.94
C GLY A 152 -4.70 -19.46 -2.18
N TYR A 153 -3.78 -18.49 -2.12
CA TYR A 153 -2.92 -18.07 -3.25
C TYR A 153 -1.85 -19.10 -3.59
N VAL A 154 -1.19 -19.64 -2.57
CA VAL A 154 -0.12 -20.62 -2.72
C VAL A 154 -0.62 -22.00 -2.32
N ARG A 155 0.09 -23.05 -2.75
CA ARG A 155 -0.08 -24.42 -2.29
C ARG A 155 1.23 -24.93 -1.71
N ILE A 156 1.14 -25.85 -0.75
CA ILE A 156 2.31 -26.60 -0.27
C ILE A 156 2.61 -27.71 -1.28
N THR A 157 3.83 -27.73 -1.81
CA THR A 157 4.34 -28.77 -2.73
C THR A 157 5.18 -29.81 -1.99
N LYS A 158 5.78 -29.43 -0.86
CA LYS A 158 6.49 -30.31 0.05
C LYS A 158 6.13 -29.93 1.48
N GLN A 159 5.62 -30.87 2.26
CA GLN A 159 5.27 -30.64 3.66
C GLN A 159 6.53 -30.42 4.51
N SER A 160 6.40 -29.62 5.56
CA SER A 160 7.46 -29.53 6.55
C SER A 160 7.65 -30.87 7.28
N THR A 161 8.87 -31.15 7.70
CA THR A 161 9.23 -32.36 8.45
C THR A 161 10.07 -32.00 9.66
N TYR A 162 10.01 -32.80 10.72
CA TYR A 162 10.83 -32.63 11.92
C TYR A 162 12.35 -32.80 11.71
N ARG A 163 12.78 -33.26 10.53
CA ARG A 163 14.19 -33.41 10.19
C ARG A 163 14.87 -32.04 9.97
N LYS A 164 16.17 -31.97 10.21
CA LYS A 164 17.02 -30.80 9.91
C LYS A 164 16.79 -30.39 8.44
N ASN A 165 16.41 -29.12 8.20
CA ASN A 165 16.04 -28.55 6.89
C ASN A 165 14.69 -29.01 6.30
N GLY A 166 13.78 -29.56 7.12
CA GLY A 166 12.43 -29.94 6.73
C GLY A 166 11.45 -28.78 6.58
N GLN A 167 11.80 -27.72 5.85
CA GLN A 167 10.88 -26.60 5.64
C GLN A 167 9.85 -26.92 4.54
N ALA A 168 8.63 -26.38 4.71
CA ALA A 168 7.59 -26.50 3.70
C ALA A 168 7.96 -25.69 2.45
N LYS A 169 7.63 -26.22 1.26
CA LYS A 169 7.78 -25.49 -0.01
C LYS A 169 6.45 -24.99 -0.52
N TYR A 170 6.38 -23.70 -0.80
CA TYR A 170 5.20 -22.98 -1.25
C TYR A 170 5.33 -22.63 -2.73
N GLN A 171 4.29 -22.87 -3.52
CA GLN A 171 4.23 -22.52 -4.93
C GLN A 171 2.97 -21.70 -5.20
N LEU A 172 3.09 -20.61 -5.96
CA LEU A 172 1.94 -19.83 -6.42
C LEU A 172 1.06 -20.69 -7.34
N LYS A 173 -0.25 -20.70 -7.09
CA LYS A 173 -1.19 -21.38 -7.98
C LYS A 173 -1.33 -20.55 -9.28
N PRO A 174 -1.31 -21.18 -10.47
CA PRO A 174 -1.37 -20.45 -11.74
C PRO A 174 -2.57 -19.49 -11.86
N ASN A 175 -3.74 -19.89 -11.36
CA ASN A 175 -4.96 -19.10 -11.36
C ASN A 175 -5.00 -17.97 -10.30
N MET A 176 -3.99 -17.89 -9.43
CA MET A 176 -3.89 -16.90 -8.36
C MET A 176 -2.77 -15.87 -8.60
N ASN A 177 -2.20 -15.85 -9.80
CA ASN A 177 -1.35 -14.75 -10.26
C ASN A 177 -2.25 -13.53 -10.58
N THR A 178 -2.71 -12.81 -9.54
CA THR A 178 -3.74 -11.77 -9.68
C THR A 178 -3.22 -10.42 -10.17
N GLY A 179 -1.90 -10.23 -10.28
CA GLY A 179 -1.30 -9.01 -10.81
C GLY A 179 -0.05 -8.53 -10.08
N VAL A 180 0.46 -7.36 -10.48
CA VAL A 180 1.73 -6.78 -9.99
C VAL A 180 1.72 -6.41 -8.53
N LYS A 181 0.58 -6.04 -7.95
CA LYS A 181 0.50 -5.66 -6.54
C LYS A 181 0.32 -6.90 -5.67
N PRO A 182 1.12 -7.09 -4.61
CA PRO A 182 0.96 -8.19 -3.67
C PRO A 182 -0.36 -8.04 -2.89
N PRO A 183 -0.97 -9.15 -2.47
CA PRO A 183 -2.02 -9.11 -1.45
C PRO A 183 -1.52 -8.44 -0.17
N SER A 184 -2.37 -7.63 0.47
CA SER A 184 -2.02 -6.92 1.70
C SER A 184 -2.56 -7.63 2.93
N ILE A 185 -1.71 -7.78 3.94
CA ILE A 185 -2.05 -8.35 5.25
C ILE A 185 -2.37 -7.20 6.22
N ARG A 186 -3.54 -7.21 6.85
CA ARG A 186 -3.93 -6.26 7.91
C ARG A 186 -3.84 -6.90 9.31
N ARG A 187 -3.90 -6.06 10.37
CA ARG A 187 -3.60 -6.45 11.77
C ARG A 187 -4.62 -7.41 12.41
N ALA A 188 -5.92 -7.26 12.15
CA ALA A 188 -6.82 -8.41 12.21
C ALA A 188 -6.50 -9.22 10.95
N VAL A 189 -6.11 -10.50 11.08
CA VAL A 189 -5.53 -11.30 9.98
C VAL A 189 -6.52 -11.37 8.82
N GLN A 190 -6.43 -10.36 7.96
CA GLN A 190 -7.32 -10.10 6.85
C GLN A 190 -6.42 -9.88 5.64
N VAL A 191 -6.63 -10.68 4.61
CA VAL A 191 -5.89 -10.59 3.35
C VAL A 191 -6.76 -9.91 2.32
N PHE A 192 -6.34 -8.73 1.86
CA PHE A 192 -7.04 -7.93 0.86
C PHE A 192 -6.29 -7.93 -0.47
N ASP A 193 -6.95 -8.29 -1.57
CA ASP A 193 -6.41 -8.24 -2.92
C ASP A 193 -6.71 -6.87 -3.55
N TYR A 194 -5.67 -6.09 -3.85
CA TYR A 194 -5.82 -4.77 -4.49
C TYR A 194 -6.14 -4.85 -5.98
N ASN A 195 -5.84 -5.95 -6.66
CA ASN A 195 -6.11 -6.12 -8.08
C ASN A 195 -7.58 -6.54 -8.28
N LEU A 196 -8.11 -7.39 -7.40
CA LEU A 196 -9.50 -7.86 -7.39
C LEU A 196 -10.44 -6.97 -6.55
N ASN A 197 -9.88 -6.07 -5.74
CA ASN A 197 -10.60 -5.21 -4.79
C ASN A 197 -11.51 -6.01 -3.82
N LYS A 198 -10.99 -7.12 -3.27
CA LYS A 198 -11.77 -8.09 -2.48
C LYS A 198 -10.99 -8.60 -1.26
N ILE A 199 -11.68 -8.89 -0.16
CA ILE A 199 -11.14 -9.63 0.99
C ILE A 199 -11.12 -11.13 0.65
N MET A 200 -9.95 -11.75 0.75
CA MET A 200 -9.72 -13.16 0.42
C MET A 200 -9.64 -14.07 1.65
N PHE A 201 -9.28 -13.51 2.81
CA PHE A 201 -9.25 -14.22 4.09
C PHE A 201 -9.52 -13.25 5.23
N GLN A 202 -10.13 -13.75 6.30
CA GLN A 202 -10.31 -13.04 7.56
C GLN A 202 -10.42 -14.07 8.71
N ASP A 203 -9.60 -13.93 9.74
CA ASP A 203 -9.53 -14.86 10.89
C ASP A 203 -10.61 -14.61 11.95
N THR A 204 -11.08 -13.36 12.08
CA THR A 204 -12.13 -12.97 13.04
C THR A 204 -13.45 -12.72 12.31
N PRO A 205 -14.57 -13.37 12.68
CA PRO A 205 -15.87 -13.08 12.07
C PRO A 205 -16.26 -11.63 12.34
N ILE A 206 -16.68 -10.92 11.28
CA ILE A 206 -17.28 -9.59 11.41
C ILE A 206 -18.62 -9.80 12.13
N LEU A 207 -18.81 -9.25 13.34
CA LEU A 207 -20.14 -9.12 13.93
C LEU A 207 -21.01 -8.37 12.92
N GLU A 208 -22.20 -8.86 12.56
CA GLU A 208 -23.02 -8.33 11.46
C GLU A 208 -23.24 -6.79 11.53
N GLU A 209 -23.16 -6.24 12.73
CA GLU A 209 -23.21 -4.82 13.07
C GLU A 209 -22.08 -4.00 12.40
N GLU A 210 -20.84 -4.49 12.39
CA GLU A 210 -19.68 -3.82 11.76
C GLU A 210 -19.75 -3.83 10.22
N ARG A 211 -20.47 -4.82 9.66
CA ARG A 211 -20.66 -4.99 8.21
C ARG A 211 -21.63 -3.95 7.64
N LYS A 212 -22.59 -3.50 8.45
CA LYS A 212 -23.64 -2.54 8.07
C LYS A 212 -23.25 -1.09 8.35
N TYR A 213 -22.44 -0.82 9.38
CA TYR A 213 -22.16 0.54 9.84
C TYR A 213 -20.68 0.98 9.73
N GLY A 214 -19.76 0.09 9.35
CA GLY A 214 -18.32 0.33 9.49
C GLY A 214 -17.90 0.34 10.96
N LEU A 215 -16.60 0.32 11.24
CA LEU A 215 -16.06 0.45 12.62
C LEU A 215 -16.78 1.62 13.31
N SER A 216 -17.61 1.32 14.30
CA SER A 216 -18.27 2.33 15.10
C SER A 216 -17.18 3.19 15.72
N LYS A 217 -17.27 4.49 15.44
CA LYS A 217 -16.65 5.48 16.30
C LYS A 217 -17.30 5.34 17.68
N ASP A 218 -16.50 5.63 18.70
CA ASP A 218 -16.93 5.93 20.06
C ASP A 218 -16.97 4.73 21.03
N GLU A 219 -15.78 4.25 21.41
CA GLU A 219 -15.52 3.98 22.82
C GLU A 219 -14.57 5.07 23.33
N GLU A 220 -15.16 6.21 23.69
CA GLU A 220 -14.55 7.10 24.67
C GLU A 220 -14.32 6.29 25.95
N LEU A 221 -13.04 6.04 26.24
CA LEU A 221 -12.58 5.62 27.55
C LEU A 221 -13.07 6.64 28.58
N LYS A 222 -14.21 6.35 29.20
CA LYS A 222 -14.57 6.92 30.48
C LYS A 222 -13.61 6.33 31.51
N ASN A 223 -12.66 7.15 31.92
CA ASN A 223 -11.95 6.96 33.18
C ASN A 223 -12.98 7.17 34.31
N GLU A 224 -13.23 6.12 35.07
CA GLU A 224 -13.53 6.19 36.51
C GLU A 224 -12.56 5.26 37.23
#